data_AF-A0A380FPA0-F1
#
_entry.id   AF-A0A380FPA0-F1
#
_cell.length_a   1.000
_cell.length_b   1.000
_cell.length_c   1.000
_cell.angle_alpha   90.00
_cell.angle_beta   90.00
_cell.angle_gamma   90.00
#
_symmetry.space_group_name_H-M   'P 1'
#
loop_
_entity.id
_entity.type
_entity.pdbx_description
1 polymer ?
#
loop_
_entity_poly.entity_id
_entity_poly.type
_entity_poly.pdbx_seq_one_letter_code
_entity_poly.pdbx_strand_id
1 'polypeptide(L)'
;MRNRSYKRIENNPFISQQELAEAIGLSRPAVANIISGLIKKEYVLGKAYVLNEDYPIVCIGAANLDRKFNVIKDLQPETSNPVTSTRSVGGVARNIAENLGRMGET
;
A
#
# COMPACT_ATOMS: atom_id res chain seq x y z
N MET A 1 8.80 14.30 12.67
CA MET A 1 9.34 13.54 13.82
C MET A 1 9.20 12.00 13.69
N ARG A 2 8.32 11.43 12.83
CA ARG A 2 8.15 9.97 12.70
C ARG A 2 9.24 9.20 11.93
N ASN A 3 10.07 9.86 11.10
CA ASN A 3 10.97 9.16 10.15
C ASN A 3 12.38 8.82 10.67
N ARG A 4 12.81 9.31 11.85
CA ARG A 4 14.19 9.08 12.33
C ARG A 4 14.37 7.76 13.09
N SER A 5 13.32 7.25 13.72
CA SER A 5 13.36 6.01 14.53
C SER A 5 13.41 4.75 13.66
N TYR A 6 12.66 4.71 12.54
CA TYR A 6 12.60 3.56 11.64
C TYR A 6 13.94 3.23 10.99
N LYS A 7 14.63 4.25 10.44
CA LYS A 7 15.89 4.07 9.69
C LYS A 7 17.04 3.46 10.50
N ARG A 8 17.02 3.55 11.83
CA ARG A 8 18.09 3.00 12.68
C ARG A 8 17.84 1.56 13.10
N ILE A 9 16.57 1.20 13.27
CA ILE A 9 16.16 -0.17 13.55
C ILE A 9 16.48 -1.08 12.35
N GLU A 10 16.26 -0.57 11.14
CA GLU A 10 16.54 -1.25 9.86
C GLU A 10 18.01 -1.67 9.68
N ASN A 11 18.97 -0.93 10.27
CA ASN A 11 20.40 -1.16 10.08
C ASN A 11 21.05 -2.05 11.15
N ASN A 12 20.38 -2.34 12.26
CA ASN A 12 20.88 -3.25 13.30
C ASN A 12 19.72 -3.91 14.08
N PRO A 13 19.19 -5.05 13.59
CA PRO A 13 18.08 -5.79 14.21
C PRO A 13 18.38 -6.28 15.64
N PHE A 14 19.65 -6.29 16.05
CA PHE A 14 20.08 -6.77 17.37
C PHE A 14 20.46 -5.63 18.33
N ILE A 15 20.19 -4.36 17.98
CA ILE A 15 20.45 -3.23 18.87
C ILE A 15 19.69 -3.37 20.19
N SER A 16 20.34 -3.15 21.32
CA SER A 16 19.66 -3.16 22.60
C SER A 16 18.73 -1.94 22.74
N GLN A 17 17.69 -2.03 23.59
CA GLN A 17 16.83 -0.88 23.89
C GLN A 17 17.60 0.29 24.50
N GLN A 18 18.70 -0.01 25.20
CA GLN A 18 19.56 0.97 25.84
C GLN A 18 20.37 1.75 24.80
N GLU A 19 21.04 1.06 23.89
CA GLU A 19 21.78 1.69 22.79
C GLU A 19 20.84 2.48 21.86
N LEU A 20 19.64 1.95 21.59
CA LEU A 20 18.63 2.66 20.81
C LEU A 20 18.18 3.95 21.49
N ALA A 21 17.99 3.92 22.82
CA ALA A 21 17.60 5.07 23.63
C ALA A 21 18.67 6.17 23.63
N GLU A 22 19.94 5.79 23.81
CA GLU A 22 21.09 6.68 23.72
C GLU A 22 21.19 7.32 22.33
N ALA A 23 21.05 6.51 21.28
CA ALA A 23 21.14 6.98 19.91
C ALA A 23 20.07 8.04 19.58
N ILE A 24 18.84 7.86 20.04
CA ILE A 24 17.71 8.75 19.72
C ILE A 24 17.43 9.82 20.79
N GLY A 25 18.21 9.85 21.88
CA GLY A 25 18.07 10.83 22.96
C GLY A 25 16.81 10.65 23.81
N LEU A 26 16.33 9.41 23.98
CA LEU A 26 15.17 9.08 24.81
C LEU A 26 15.60 8.24 26.03
N SER A 27 14.71 8.11 27.01
CA SER A 27 14.93 7.17 28.11
C SER A 27 14.65 5.74 27.67
N ARG A 28 15.35 4.76 28.25
CA ARG A 28 15.11 3.33 27.99
C ARG A 28 13.63 2.92 28.15
N PRO A 29 12.89 3.36 29.19
CA PRO A 29 11.46 3.05 29.31
C PRO A 29 10.60 3.67 28.19
N ALA A 30 10.93 4.88 27.74
CA ALA A 30 10.22 5.52 26.61
C ALA A 30 10.40 4.72 25.32
N VAL A 31 11.62 4.25 25.05
CA VAL A 31 11.91 3.36 23.92
C VAL A 31 11.16 2.03 24.05
N ALA A 32 11.19 1.39 25.22
CA ALA A 32 10.46 0.14 25.45
C ALA A 32 8.96 0.28 25.19
N ASN A 33 8.34 1.38 25.61
CA ASN A 33 6.93 1.67 25.33
C ASN A 33 6.65 1.86 23.83
N ILE A 34 7.52 2.59 23.12
CA ILE A 34 7.37 2.80 21.67
C ILE A 34 7.47 1.46 20.93
N ILE A 35 8.48 0.65 21.24
CA ILE A 35 8.70 -0.67 20.62
C ILE A 35 7.50 -1.60 20.89
N SER A 36 7.03 -1.67 22.15
CA SER A 36 5.86 -2.48 22.50
C SER A 36 4.63 -2.07 21.68
N GLY A 37 4.42 -0.78 21.49
CA GLY A 37 3.36 -0.25 20.62
C GLY A 37 3.53 -0.59 19.14
N LEU A 38 4.76 -0.66 18.62
CA LEU A 38 5.06 -1.06 17.25
C LEU A 38 4.85 -2.56 17.02
N ILE A 39 5.27 -3.41 17.96
CA ILE A 39 5.04 -4.86 17.92
C ILE A 39 3.54 -5.17 17.94
N LYS A 40 2.78 -4.50 18.83
CA LYS A 40 1.31 -4.69 18.91
C LYS A 40 0.58 -4.32 17.62
N LYS A 41 1.14 -3.41 16.83
CA LYS A 41 0.62 -2.96 15.54
C LYS A 41 1.24 -3.73 14.36
N GLU A 42 2.03 -4.76 14.65
CA GLU A 42 2.70 -5.63 13.69
C GLU A 42 3.73 -4.91 12.80
N TYR A 43 4.18 -3.70 13.17
CA TYR A 43 5.21 -2.95 12.41
C TYR A 43 6.60 -3.54 12.62
N VAL A 44 6.77 -4.26 13.73
CA VAL A 44 8.01 -4.90 14.14
C VAL A 44 7.71 -6.33 14.56
N LEU A 45 8.42 -7.28 13.97
CA LEU A 45 8.34 -8.69 14.28
C LEU A 45 9.22 -9.03 15.50
N GLY A 46 8.57 -9.27 16.63
CA GLY A 46 9.20 -9.78 17.84
C GLY A 46 10.31 -8.87 18.40
N LYS A 47 11.28 -9.50 19.10
CA LYS A 47 12.37 -8.78 19.81
C LYS A 47 13.60 -8.47 18.96
N ALA A 48 13.66 -9.01 17.74
CA ALA A 48 14.77 -8.80 16.81
C ALA A 48 14.59 -7.53 15.95
N TYR A 49 13.64 -6.67 16.31
CA TYR A 49 13.34 -5.41 15.62
C TYR A 49 13.21 -5.48 14.09
N VAL A 50 12.90 -6.67 13.55
CA VAL A 50 12.73 -6.87 12.12
C VAL A 50 11.47 -6.14 11.69
N LEU A 51 11.57 -5.25 10.71
CA LEU A 51 10.39 -4.55 10.20
C LEU A 51 9.51 -5.52 9.43
N ASN A 52 8.20 -5.36 9.58
CA ASN A 52 7.25 -6.04 8.71
C ASN A 52 7.23 -5.29 7.37
N GLU A 53 7.76 -5.90 6.32
CA GLU A 53 7.85 -5.30 4.97
C GLU A 53 6.50 -5.31 4.25
N ASP A 54 5.57 -6.19 4.65
CA ASP A 54 4.32 -6.43 3.93
C ASP A 54 3.14 -5.72 4.60
N TYR A 55 3.04 -4.41 4.37
CA TYR A 55 1.81 -3.66 4.65
C TYR A 55 0.99 -3.50 3.37
N PRO A 56 -0.03 -4.34 3.13
CA PRO A 56 -0.80 -4.26 1.89
C PRO A 56 -1.57 -2.95 1.84
N ILE A 57 -1.57 -2.30 0.68
CA ILE A 57 -2.39 -1.10 0.47
C ILE A 57 -3.77 -1.51 0.00
N VAL A 58 -4.79 -1.24 0.82
CA VAL A 58 -6.19 -1.55 0.50
C VAL A 58 -6.91 -0.29 0.03
N CYS A 59 -7.31 -0.26 -1.25
CA CYS A 59 -8.16 0.80 -1.80
C CYS A 59 -9.63 0.38 -1.76
N ILE A 60 -10.44 1.09 -0.99
CA ILE A 60 -11.89 0.85 -0.87
C ILE A 60 -12.66 1.96 -1.61
N GLY A 61 -13.52 1.59 -2.55
CA GLY A 61 -14.41 2.52 -3.22
C GLY A 61 -14.78 2.07 -4.63
N ALA A 62 -15.33 3.01 -5.40
CA ALA A 62 -15.86 2.72 -6.73
C ALA A 62 -14.76 2.28 -7.72
N ALA A 63 -15.09 1.25 -8.49
CA ALA A 63 -14.36 0.76 -9.65
C ALA A 63 -15.41 0.39 -10.71
N ASN A 64 -15.28 0.92 -11.93
CA ASN A 64 -16.22 0.61 -13.01
C ASN A 64 -15.48 0.22 -14.29
N LEU A 65 -16.18 -0.56 -15.10
CA LEU A 65 -15.73 -0.99 -16.40
C LEU A 65 -16.85 -0.81 -17.41
N ASP A 66 -16.63 0.10 -18.35
CA ASP A 66 -17.60 0.34 -19.42
C ASP A 66 -17.09 -0.29 -20.71
N ARG A 67 -17.99 -0.95 -21.43
CA ARG A 67 -17.75 -1.44 -22.78
C ARG A 67 -18.83 -0.86 -23.69
N LYS A 68 -18.41 -0.16 -24.74
CA LYS A 68 -19.31 0.46 -25.72
C LYS A 68 -19.06 -0.15 -27.08
N PHE A 69 -20.13 -0.54 -27.75
CA PHE A 69 -20.10 -1.06 -29.11
C PHE A 69 -20.72 -0.01 -30.03
N ASN A 70 -19.95 0.46 -31.02
CA ASN A 70 -20.43 1.39 -32.03
C ASN A 70 -20.58 0.64 -33.35
N VAL A 71 -21.79 0.66 -33.92
CA VAL A 71 -22.05 0.05 -35.22
C VAL A 71 -21.35 0.85 -36.31
N ILE A 72 -20.73 0.13 -37.26
CA ILE A 72 -19.96 0.75 -38.36
C ILE A 72 -20.90 1.31 -39.44
N LYS A 73 -22.10 0.75 -39.55
CA LYS A 73 -23.15 1.10 -40.52
C LYS A 73 -24.50 1.21 -39.80
N ASP A 74 -25.56 1.46 -40.56
CA ASP A 74 -26.93 1.43 -40.03
C ASP A 74 -27.23 0.11 -39.34
N LEU A 75 -27.89 0.19 -38.19
CA LEU A 75 -28.28 -0.97 -37.41
C LEU A 75 -29.36 -1.76 -38.16
N GLN A 76 -29.05 -3.01 -38.51
CA GLN A 76 -30.02 -3.94 -39.09
C GLN A 76 -30.58 -4.87 -38.01
N PRO A 77 -31.89 -4.78 -37.69
CA PRO A 77 -32.53 -5.67 -36.73
C PRO A 77 -32.36 -7.14 -37.12
N GLU A 78 -32.35 -8.02 -36.12
CA GLU A 78 -32.37 -9.49 -36.28
C GLU A 78 -31.17 -10.09 -37.04
N THR A 79 -30.11 -9.31 -37.28
CA THR A 79 -28.90 -9.76 -37.95
C THR A 79 -27.64 -9.41 -37.16
N SER A 80 -26.51 -10.01 -37.56
CA SER A 80 -25.21 -9.65 -37.01
C SER A 80 -24.71 -8.35 -37.63
N ASN A 81 -24.47 -7.35 -36.78
CA ASN A 81 -24.01 -6.04 -37.20
C ASN A 81 -22.50 -5.89 -36.90
N PRO A 82 -21.66 -5.54 -37.89
CA PRO A 82 -20.27 -5.20 -37.65
C PRO A 82 -20.15 -3.99 -36.72
N VAL A 83 -19.41 -4.15 -35.62
CA VAL A 83 -19.20 -3.11 -34.59
C VAL A 83 -17.73 -2.91 -34.29
N THR A 84 -17.38 -1.71 -33.86
CA THR A 84 -16.14 -1.44 -33.11
C THR A 84 -16.43 -1.49 -31.61
N SER A 85 -15.51 -2.04 -30.84
CA SER A 85 -15.63 -2.13 -29.38
C SER A 85 -14.61 -1.21 -28.72
N THR A 86 -15.07 -0.39 -27.79
CA THR A 86 -14.22 0.44 -26.93
C THR A 86 -14.45 0.05 -25.48
N ARG A 87 -13.39 0.11 -24.68
CA ARG A 87 -13.41 -0.23 -23.26
C ARG A 87 -12.81 0.92 -22.47
N SER A 88 -13.50 1.38 -21.45
CA SER A 88 -12.99 2.34 -20.48
C SER A 88 -13.07 1.75 -19.08
N VAL A 89 -12.13 2.15 -18.26
CA VAL A 89 -11.96 1.70 -16.88
C VAL A 89 -11.91 2.95 -16.02
N GLY A 90 -12.64 2.94 -14.91
CA GLY A 90 -12.80 4.12 -14.07
C GLY A 90 -13.03 3.78 -12.61
N GLY A 91 -13.32 4.82 -11.83
CA GLY A 91 -13.49 4.75 -10.40
C GLY A 91 -12.27 5.29 -9.63
N VAL A 92 -12.53 6.09 -8.60
CA VAL A 92 -11.48 6.77 -7.82
C VAL A 92 -10.57 5.76 -7.15
N ALA A 93 -11.13 4.78 -6.45
CA ALA A 93 -10.35 3.76 -5.74
C ALA A 93 -9.50 2.94 -6.70
N ARG A 94 -10.06 2.57 -7.86
CA ARG A 94 -9.35 1.85 -8.91
C ARG A 94 -8.21 2.66 -9.50
N ASN A 95 -8.39 3.97 -9.75
CA ASN A 95 -7.33 4.83 -10.28
C ASN A 95 -6.18 5.01 -9.29
N ILE A 96 -6.50 5.16 -8.00
CA ILE A 96 -5.49 5.22 -6.94
C ILE A 96 -4.72 3.89 -6.89
N ALA A 97 -5.42 2.74 -6.83
CA ALA A 97 -4.80 1.42 -6.80
C ALA A 97 -3.91 1.16 -8.02
N GLU A 98 -4.36 1.52 -9.22
CA GLU A 98 -3.57 1.37 -10.45
C GLU A 98 -2.27 2.19 -10.39
N ASN A 99 -2.35 3.44 -9.93
CA ASN A 99 -1.17 4.30 -9.84
C ASN A 99 -0.19 3.82 -8.77
N LEU A 100 -0.68 3.37 -7.61
CA LEU A 100 0.16 2.78 -6.56
C LEU A 100 0.92 1.56 -7.10
N GLY A 101 0.22 0.63 -7.76
CA GLY A 101 0.86 -0.53 -8.38
C GLY A 101 1.88 -0.15 -9.46
N ARG A 102 1.62 0.89 -10.27
CA ARG A 102 2.59 1.43 -11.25
C ARG A 102 3.82 2.07 -10.59
N MET A 103 3.68 2.58 -9.37
CA MET A 103 4.78 3.13 -8.57
C MET A 103 5.56 2.06 -7.81
N GLY A 104 5.13 0.79 -7.84
CA GLY A 104 5.74 -0.30 -7.10
C GLY A 104 5.27 -0.42 -5.65
N GLU A 105 4.18 0.26 -5.30
CA GLU A 105 3.56 0.20 -3.98
C GLU A 105 2.40 -0.81 -4.04
N THR A 106 2.50 -1.93 -3.33
CA THR A 106 1.51 -3.02 -3.34
C THR A 106 1.20 -3.50 -1.94
#